data_AF-A0A0D7DW58-F1
#
_entry.id   AF-A0A0D7DW58-F1
#
_cell.length_a   1.000
_cell.length_b   1.000
_cell.length_c   1.000
_cell.angle_alpha   90.00
_cell.angle_beta   90.00
_cell.angle_gamma   90.00
#
_symmetry.space_group_name_H-M   'P 1'
#
loop_
_entity.id
_entity.type
_entity.pdbx_description
1 polymer ?
#
loop_
_entity_poly.entity_id
_entity_poly.type
_entity_poly.pdbx_seq_one_letter_code
_entity_poly.pdbx_strand_id
1 'polypeptide(L)'
;IRITARDLRARIGALVEEERRRTAEALGERSAEFMRLKVEGIGECAELLVAALMEGREAHVFGRRTLPEMDLASLACAIQNLWLAARAEGLGMGWVSLFEPQALATLLGMPAGAQPVAILCLGPVHDFYPAPMLELEGWTRGRPLA
;
A
#
# COMPACT_ATOMS: atom_id res chain seq x y z
N ILE A 1 -8.45 1.39 8.71
CA ILE A 1 -8.82 0.16 9.47
C ILE A 1 -7.53 -0.49 9.96
N ARG A 2 -7.41 -0.77 11.27
CA ARG A 2 -6.26 -1.50 11.83
C ARG A 2 -6.55 -3.00 11.86
N ILE A 3 -5.64 -3.81 11.33
CA ILE A 3 -5.81 -5.27 11.21
C ILE A 3 -5.02 -5.97 12.31
N THR A 4 -5.73 -6.47 13.32
CA THR A 4 -5.13 -7.16 14.47
C THR A 4 -5.32 -8.68 14.42
N ALA A 5 -6.36 -9.16 13.72
CA ALA A 5 -6.66 -10.58 13.59
C ALA A 5 -5.69 -11.26 12.60
N ARG A 6 -5.02 -12.33 13.05
CA ARG A 6 -3.97 -13.02 12.27
C ARG A 6 -4.53 -13.71 11.03
N ASP A 7 -5.71 -14.29 11.13
CA ASP A 7 -6.41 -14.94 10.03
C ASP A 7 -6.81 -13.92 8.95
N LEU A 8 -7.32 -12.76 9.36
CA LEU A 8 -7.67 -11.68 8.42
C LEU A 8 -6.42 -11.15 7.73
N ARG A 9 -5.32 -10.94 8.47
CA ARG A 9 -4.01 -10.56 7.89
C ARG A 9 -3.53 -11.56 6.86
N ALA A 10 -3.62 -12.86 7.15
CA ALA A 10 -3.22 -13.91 6.20
C ALA A 10 -4.08 -13.89 4.93
N ARG A 11 -5.39 -13.68 5.06
CA ARG A 11 -6.32 -13.56 3.92
C ARG A 11 -6.03 -12.33 3.06
N ILE A 12 -5.66 -11.20 3.67
CA ILE A 12 -5.20 -10.00 2.94
C ILE A 12 -3.91 -10.33 2.17
N GLY A 13 -2.95 -11.00 2.81
CA GLY A 13 -1.73 -11.46 2.16
C GLY A 13 -2.00 -12.35 0.94
N ALA A 14 -2.99 -13.25 1.03
CA ALA A 14 -3.39 -14.09 -0.10
C ALA A 14 -3.99 -13.29 -1.28
N LEU A 15 -4.78 -12.24 -1.01
CA LEU A 15 -5.28 -11.36 -2.08
C LEU A 15 -4.14 -10.64 -2.80
N VAL A 16 -3.14 -10.20 -2.04
CA VAL A 16 -1.97 -9.51 -2.58
C VAL A 16 -1.10 -10.45 -3.40
N GLU A 17 -0.90 -11.70 -2.96
CA GLU A 17 -0.14 -12.69 -3.74
C GLU A 17 -0.85 -13.08 -5.04
N GLU A 18 -2.18 -13.21 -5.01
CA GLU A 18 -2.96 -13.48 -6.22
C GLU A 18 -2.82 -12.33 -7.24
N GLU A 19 -2.89 -11.07 -6.80
CA GLU A 19 -2.71 -9.93 -7.70
C GLU A 19 -1.27 -9.80 -8.19
N ARG A 20 -0.30 -10.11 -7.33
CA ARG A 20 1.12 -10.19 -7.71
C ARG A 20 1.34 -11.22 -8.81
N ARG A 21 0.75 -12.41 -8.73
CA ARG A 21 0.82 -13.42 -9.79
C ARG A 21 0.23 -12.91 -11.12
N ARG A 22 -0.95 -12.27 -11.07
CA ARG A 22 -1.59 -11.67 -12.27
C ARG A 22 -0.75 -10.56 -12.88
N THR A 23 -0.17 -9.70 -12.06
CA THR A 23 0.74 -8.64 -12.51
C THR A 23 1.99 -9.25 -13.16
N ALA A 24 2.54 -10.31 -12.58
CA ALA A 24 3.69 -11.02 -13.15
C ALA A 24 3.36 -11.61 -14.54
N GLU A 25 2.17 -12.18 -14.72
CA GLU A 25 1.69 -12.67 -16.01
C GLU A 25 1.57 -11.53 -17.04
N ALA A 26 1.04 -10.38 -16.63
CA ALA A 26 0.92 -9.20 -17.49
C ALA A 26 2.27 -8.59 -17.90
N LEU A 27 3.32 -8.77 -17.10
CA LEU A 27 4.68 -8.26 -17.36
C LEU A 27 5.51 -9.14 -18.32
N GLY A 28 5.02 -10.32 -18.72
CA GLY A 28 5.66 -11.18 -19.73
C GLY A 28 7.11 -11.53 -19.39
N GLU A 29 8.05 -11.10 -20.24
CA GLU A 29 9.48 -11.43 -20.13
C GLU A 29 10.11 -11.01 -18.78
N ARG A 30 9.56 -9.98 -18.13
CA ARG A 30 10.06 -9.48 -16.82
C ARG A 30 9.36 -10.10 -15.62
N SER A 31 8.51 -11.10 -15.82
CA SER A 31 7.76 -11.79 -14.77
C SER A 31 8.67 -12.30 -13.64
N ALA A 32 9.78 -12.98 -13.98
CA ALA A 32 10.71 -13.54 -13.01
C ALA A 32 11.51 -12.48 -12.22
N GLU A 33 11.72 -11.29 -12.79
CA GLU A 33 12.29 -10.16 -12.06
C GLU A 33 11.26 -9.56 -11.09
N PHE A 34 10.00 -9.47 -11.50
CA PHE A 34 8.95 -8.88 -10.67
C PHE A 34 8.64 -9.78 -9.47
N MET A 35 8.64 -11.09 -9.67
CA MET A 35 8.47 -12.08 -8.60
C MET A 35 9.65 -12.14 -7.61
N ARG A 36 10.73 -11.37 -7.82
CA ARG A 36 11.77 -11.14 -6.81
C ARG A 36 11.47 -9.96 -5.89
N LEU A 37 10.59 -9.05 -6.30
CA LEU A 37 10.15 -7.94 -5.44
C LEU A 37 9.38 -8.53 -4.25
N LYS A 38 9.86 -8.21 -3.05
CA LYS A 38 9.36 -8.74 -1.78
C LYS A 38 8.04 -8.07 -1.38
N VAL A 39 7.05 -8.88 -1.03
CA VAL A 39 5.76 -8.42 -0.44
C VAL A 39 5.55 -8.98 0.97
N GLU A 40 6.63 -9.50 1.57
CA GLU A 40 6.66 -10.19 2.87
C GLU A 40 6.16 -9.31 4.04
N GLY A 41 6.22 -7.98 3.89
CA GLY A 41 5.88 -7.01 4.93
C GLY A 41 4.47 -7.16 5.53
N ILE A 42 3.49 -7.69 4.80
CA ILE A 42 2.12 -7.89 5.32
C ILE A 42 2.08 -8.89 6.48
N GLY A 43 2.87 -9.95 6.38
CA GLY A 43 2.94 -11.00 7.41
C GLY A 43 3.78 -10.58 8.62
N GLU A 44 4.82 -9.80 8.40
CA GLU A 44 5.89 -9.54 9.38
C GLU A 44 5.77 -8.19 10.09
N CYS A 45 5.08 -7.21 9.50
CA CYS A 45 4.98 -5.88 10.11
C CYS A 45 4.22 -5.92 11.45
N ALA A 46 4.68 -5.09 12.39
CA ALA A 46 4.05 -4.92 13.69
C ALA A 46 2.59 -4.45 13.54
N GLU A 47 2.36 -3.46 12.68
CA GLU A 47 1.05 -2.86 12.42
C GLU A 47 0.69 -2.95 10.94
N LEU A 48 -0.50 -3.50 10.67
CA LEU A 48 -1.08 -3.54 9.33
C LEU A 48 -2.32 -2.66 9.30
N LEU A 49 -2.31 -1.66 8.43
CA LEU A 49 -3.40 -0.70 8.28
C LEU A 49 -3.93 -0.77 6.85
N VAL A 50 -5.26 -0.69 6.70
CA VAL A 50 -5.90 -0.46 5.39
C VAL A 50 -6.49 0.93 5.38
N ALA A 51 -6.04 1.76 4.45
CA ALA A 51 -6.59 3.07 4.18
C ALA A 51 -7.64 2.95 3.07
N ALA A 52 -8.81 3.56 3.29
CA ALA A 52 -9.93 3.52 2.37
C ALA A 52 -10.62 4.88 2.29
N LEU A 53 -11.19 5.17 1.13
CA LEU A 53 -12.04 6.33 0.88
C LEU A 53 -13.48 5.87 0.71
N MET A 54 -14.43 6.75 1.02
CA MET A 54 -15.84 6.52 0.76
C MET A 54 -16.50 7.86 0.48
N GLU A 55 -17.35 7.91 -0.52
CA GLU A 55 -18.24 9.05 -0.75
C GLU A 55 -19.24 9.18 0.41
N GLY A 56 -19.74 10.40 0.63
CA GLY A 56 -20.76 10.64 1.67
C GLY A 56 -20.32 10.41 3.11
N ARG A 57 -19.02 10.16 3.38
CA ARG A 57 -18.49 9.99 4.75
C ARG A 57 -18.63 11.23 5.65
N GLU A 58 -18.79 12.40 5.05
CA GLU A 58 -18.98 13.68 5.73
C GLU A 58 -20.04 14.50 5.02
N ALA A 59 -20.84 15.25 5.80
CA ALA A 59 -21.91 16.11 5.28
C ALA A 59 -21.37 17.30 4.46
N HIS A 60 -20.12 17.71 4.71
CA HIS A 60 -19.51 18.86 4.06
C HIS A 60 -18.57 18.42 2.94
N VAL A 61 -18.82 18.91 1.72
CA VAL A 61 -18.06 18.59 0.50
C VAL A 61 -17.10 19.72 0.09
N PHE A 62 -16.75 20.61 1.03
CA PHE A 62 -15.83 21.72 0.77
C PHE A 62 -14.49 21.19 0.24
N GLY A 63 -13.93 21.85 -0.78
CA GLY A 63 -12.71 21.41 -1.47
C GLY A 63 -12.87 20.23 -2.44
N ARG A 64 -13.97 19.46 -2.33
CA ARG A 64 -14.21 18.24 -3.12
C ARG A 64 -15.36 18.36 -4.11
N ARG A 65 -16.27 19.31 -3.88
CA ARG A 65 -17.43 19.58 -4.76
C ARG A 65 -17.04 19.79 -6.23
N THR A 66 -15.92 20.48 -6.49
CA THR A 66 -15.43 20.77 -7.85
C THR A 66 -14.20 19.96 -8.22
N LEU A 67 -13.59 19.26 -7.26
CA LEU A 67 -12.39 18.46 -7.46
C LEU A 67 -12.46 17.19 -6.58
N PRO A 68 -13.24 16.18 -7.00
CA PRO A 68 -13.49 14.97 -6.21
C PRO A 68 -12.21 14.22 -5.80
N GLU A 69 -11.16 14.31 -6.61
CA GLU A 69 -9.86 13.66 -6.42
C GLU A 69 -9.08 14.21 -5.21
N MET A 70 -9.52 15.35 -4.66
CA MET A 70 -8.90 15.95 -3.48
C MET A 70 -8.93 15.02 -2.27
N ASP A 71 -9.87 14.07 -2.20
CA ASP A 71 -9.86 13.00 -1.20
C ASP A 71 -8.64 12.08 -1.31
N LEU A 72 -8.36 11.64 -2.53
CA LEU A 72 -7.22 10.78 -2.81
C LEU A 72 -5.91 11.52 -2.57
N ALA A 73 -5.82 12.78 -3.00
CA ALA A 73 -4.66 13.63 -2.74
C ALA A 73 -4.43 13.82 -1.22
N SER A 74 -5.49 14.12 -0.48
CA SER A 74 -5.42 14.30 0.98
C SER A 74 -4.99 13.02 1.68
N LEU A 75 -5.53 11.86 1.26
CA LEU A 75 -5.14 10.57 1.80
C LEU A 75 -3.67 10.25 1.51
N ALA A 76 -3.21 10.50 0.28
CA ALA A 76 -1.81 10.29 -0.10
C ALA A 76 -0.87 11.15 0.76
N CYS A 77 -1.19 12.44 0.98
CA CYS A 77 -0.43 13.31 1.87
C CYS A 77 -0.43 12.80 3.33
N ALA A 78 -1.56 12.31 3.82
CA ALA A 78 -1.64 11.73 5.16
C ALA A 78 -0.76 10.49 5.30
N ILE A 79 -0.75 9.61 4.29
CA ILE A 79 0.14 8.44 4.24
C ILE A 79 1.60 8.89 4.20
N GLN A 80 1.94 9.89 3.38
CA GLN A 80 3.30 10.42 3.31
C GLN A 80 3.75 11.01 4.66
N ASN A 81 2.90 11.77 5.35
CA ASN A 81 3.21 12.31 6.67
C ASN A 81 3.48 11.18 7.69
N LEU A 82 2.66 10.12 7.67
CA LEU A 82 2.90 8.94 8.50
C LEU A 82 4.24 8.26 8.15
N TRP A 83 4.59 8.18 6.86
CA TRP A 83 5.86 7.62 6.42
C TRP A 83 7.06 8.42 6.93
N LEU A 84 7.00 9.75 6.81
CA LEU A 84 8.05 10.66 7.28
C LEU A 84 8.21 10.58 8.80
N ALA A 85 7.10 10.53 9.54
CA ALA A 85 7.11 10.33 10.98
C ALA A 85 7.73 8.98 11.36
N ALA A 86 7.28 7.87 10.74
CA ALA A 86 7.85 6.55 10.96
C ALA A 86 9.36 6.54 10.71
N ARG A 87 9.81 7.15 9.61
CA ARG A 87 11.24 7.25 9.27
C ARG A 87 12.03 8.04 10.31
N ALA A 88 11.48 9.16 10.80
CA ALA A 88 12.12 9.98 11.84
C ALA A 88 12.26 9.22 13.17
N GLU A 89 11.29 8.35 13.48
CA GLU A 89 11.26 7.49 14.66
C GLU A 89 12.03 6.16 14.49
N GLY A 90 12.73 5.98 13.37
CA GLY A 90 13.51 4.76 13.09
C GLY A 90 12.67 3.52 12.74
N LEU A 91 11.39 3.70 12.41
CA LEU A 91 10.49 2.65 11.94
C LEU A 91 10.48 2.57 10.41
N GLY A 92 10.27 1.37 9.89
CA GLY A 92 9.97 1.16 8.48
C GLY A 92 8.48 1.28 8.20
N MET A 93 8.15 1.85 7.05
CA MET A 93 6.80 1.81 6.50
C MET A 93 6.85 1.42 5.03
N GLY A 94 5.87 0.63 4.58
CA GLY A 94 5.69 0.26 3.18
C GLY A 94 4.23 0.40 2.76
N TRP A 95 4.02 0.87 1.53
CA TRP A 95 2.71 0.91 0.86
C TRP A 95 2.64 -0.23 -0.15
N VAL A 96 1.75 -1.19 0.08
CA VAL A 96 1.39 -2.22 -0.90
C VAL A 96 0.15 -1.79 -1.67
N SER A 97 0.29 -1.70 -3.00
CA SER A 97 -0.77 -1.35 -3.97
C SER A 97 -1.10 -2.48 -4.94
N LEU A 98 -0.54 -3.68 -4.74
CA LEU A 98 -0.80 -4.88 -5.53
C LEU A 98 -1.95 -5.67 -4.92
N PHE A 99 -3.19 -5.22 -5.11
CA PHE A 99 -4.39 -5.95 -4.71
C PHE A 99 -5.59 -5.49 -5.54
N GLU A 100 -6.57 -6.36 -5.73
CA GLU A 100 -7.87 -5.99 -6.32
C GLU A 100 -8.74 -5.26 -5.26
N PRO A 101 -9.08 -3.97 -5.46
CA PRO A 101 -9.77 -3.17 -4.44
C PRO A 101 -11.13 -3.76 -4.03
N GLN A 102 -11.91 -4.31 -4.97
CA GLN A 102 -13.23 -4.84 -4.66
C GLN A 102 -13.16 -6.13 -3.81
N ALA A 103 -12.14 -6.97 -4.05
CA ALA A 103 -11.91 -8.17 -3.25
C ALA A 103 -11.53 -7.82 -1.81
N LEU A 104 -10.65 -6.82 -1.64
CA LEU A 104 -10.26 -6.35 -0.31
C LEU A 104 -11.42 -5.67 0.44
N ALA A 105 -12.22 -4.86 -0.26
CA ALA A 105 -13.43 -4.22 0.31
C ALA A 105 -14.41 -5.28 0.82
N THR A 106 -14.64 -6.33 0.01
CA THR A 106 -15.52 -7.45 0.36
C THR A 106 -14.97 -8.23 1.55
N LEU A 107 -13.67 -8.55 1.56
CA LEU A 107 -13.01 -9.24 2.66
C LEU A 107 -13.15 -8.48 3.99
N LEU A 108 -13.06 -7.15 3.95
CA LEU A 108 -13.13 -6.28 5.12
C LEU A 108 -14.57 -5.90 5.52
N GLY A 109 -15.58 -6.37 4.80
CA GLY A 109 -16.98 -6.02 5.06
C GLY A 109 -17.24 -4.52 4.91
N MET A 110 -16.54 -3.86 4.00
CA MET A 110 -16.70 -2.42 3.78
C MET A 110 -18.08 -2.10 3.18
N PRO A 111 -18.66 -0.94 3.51
CA PRO A 111 -19.94 -0.52 2.93
C PRO A 111 -19.82 -0.29 1.41
N ALA A 112 -20.96 -0.37 0.72
CA ALA A 112 -21.02 -0.14 -0.73
C ALA A 112 -20.48 1.27 -1.08
N GLY A 113 -19.61 1.33 -2.09
CA GLY A 113 -18.95 2.58 -2.52
C GLY A 113 -17.69 2.94 -1.73
N ALA A 114 -17.31 2.16 -0.72
CA ALA A 114 -15.98 2.31 -0.10
C ALA A 114 -14.90 1.67 -0.97
N GLN A 115 -13.77 2.35 -1.09
CA GLN A 115 -12.64 1.97 -1.91
C GLN A 115 -11.38 1.89 -1.05
N PRO A 116 -10.83 0.69 -0.82
CA PRO A 116 -9.48 0.53 -0.29
C PRO A 116 -8.46 1.14 -1.28
N VAL A 117 -7.55 1.95 -0.76
CA VAL A 117 -6.53 2.65 -1.56
C VAL A 117 -5.11 2.16 -1.22
N ALA A 118 -4.87 1.77 0.03
CA ALA A 118 -3.55 1.33 0.46
C ALA A 118 -3.62 0.27 1.54
N ILE A 119 -2.72 -0.72 1.45
CA ILE A 119 -2.33 -1.58 2.56
C ILE A 119 -0.98 -1.06 3.06
N LEU A 120 -0.92 -0.62 4.31
CA LEU A 120 0.26 -0.03 4.93
C LEU A 120 0.85 -1.02 5.95
N CYS A 121 2.12 -1.34 5.77
CA CYS A 121 2.90 -2.16 6.69
C CYS A 121 3.79 -1.22 7.50
N LEU A 122 3.66 -1.19 8.82
CA LEU A 122 4.43 -0.32 9.72
C LEU A 122 5.07 -1.15 10.83
N GLY A 123 6.34 -0.89 11.14
CA GLY A 123 6.99 -1.53 12.28
C GLY A 123 8.50 -1.34 12.34
N PRO A 124 9.15 -1.96 13.34
CA PRO A 124 10.61 -2.00 13.43
C PRO A 124 11.21 -2.63 12.17
N VAL A 125 12.38 -2.14 11.77
CA VAL A 125 13.18 -2.73 10.70
C VAL A 125 14.57 -3.03 11.23
N HIS A 126 15.19 -4.08 10.70
CA HIS A 126 16.59 -4.39 11.01
C HIS A 126 17.52 -3.31 10.46
N ASP A 127 17.33 -2.96 9.19
CA ASP A 127 18.08 -1.92 8.49
C ASP A 127 17.21 -1.27 7.41
N PHE A 128 17.62 -0.08 6.97
CA PHE A 128 17.05 0.57 5.80
C PHE A 128 17.91 0.27 4.58
N TYR A 129 17.28 0.05 3.43
CA TYR A 129 18.00 -0.19 2.19
C TYR A 129 18.95 0.98 1.86
N PRO A 130 20.16 0.69 1.36
CA PRO A 130 21.12 1.74 1.00
C PRO A 130 20.71 2.51 -0.27
N ALA A 131 19.76 1.98 -1.06
CA ALA A 131 19.20 2.59 -2.25
C ALA A 131 17.77 2.07 -2.50
N PRO A 132 16.98 2.69 -3.39
CA PRO A 132 15.65 2.20 -3.76
C PRO A 132 15.69 0.77 -4.32
N MET A 133 14.71 -0.06 -3.96
CA MET A 133 14.66 -1.48 -4.38
C MET A 133 14.72 -1.66 -5.90
N LEU A 134 14.06 -0.79 -6.66
CA LEU A 134 14.09 -0.86 -8.13
C LEU A 134 15.48 -0.55 -8.72
N GLU A 135 16.32 0.22 -8.02
CA GLU A 135 17.71 0.42 -8.45
C GLU A 135 18.58 -0.77 -8.08
N LEU A 136 18.42 -1.30 -6.86
CA LEU A 136 19.13 -2.49 -6.38
C LEU A 136 18.86 -3.72 -7.25
N GLU A 137 17.62 -3.87 -7.71
CA GLU A 137 17.18 -4.96 -8.60
C GLU A 137 17.38 -4.64 -10.09
N GLY A 138 18.01 -3.51 -10.44
CA GLY A 138 18.35 -3.15 -11.83
C GLY A 138 17.16 -2.77 -12.72
N TRP A 139 15.98 -2.49 -12.15
CA TRP A 139 14.80 -2.06 -12.89
C TRP A 139 14.90 -0.64 -13.41
N THR A 140 15.61 0.23 -12.71
CA THR A 140 15.82 1.63 -13.07
C THR A 140 17.16 2.12 -12.53
N ARG A 141 17.49 3.38 -12.82
CA ARG A 141 18.64 4.08 -12.23
C ARG A 141 18.17 5.39 -11.64
N GLY A 142 18.73 5.74 -10.49
CA GLY A 142 18.46 7.02 -9.85
C GLY A 142 18.80 8.18 -10.77
N ARG A 143 17.93 9.19 -10.79
CA ARG A 143 18.19 10.43 -11.53
C ARG A 143 19.12 11.32 -10.70
N PRO A 144 20.14 11.96 -11.31
CA PRO A 144 20.94 12.95 -10.62
C PRO A 144 20.05 14.12 -10.17
N LEU A 145 20.42 14.73 -9.04
CA LEU A 145 19.74 15.93 -8.50
C LEU A 145 20.13 17.23 -9.23
N ALA A 146 20.98 17.14 -10.26
CA ALA A 146 21.58 18.24 -10.99
C ALA A 146 20.79 18.61 -12.26
#